data_AF-A0A6J5H4C1-F1
#
_entry.id   AF-A0A6J5H4C1-F1
#
_cell.length_a   1.000
_cell.length_b   1.000
_cell.length_c   1.000
_cell.angle_alpha   90.00
_cell.angle_beta   90.00
_cell.angle_gamma   90.00
#
_symmetry.space_group_name_H-M   'P 1'
#
loop_
_entity.id
_entity.type
_entity.pdbx_description
1 polymer ?
#
loop_
_entity_poly.entity_id
_entity_poly.type
_entity_poly.pdbx_seq_one_letter_code
_entity_poly.pdbx_strand_id
1 'polypeptide(L)' 'MTAMNISLPDSLKDYVDEQVGEGGYGTSGEYVRELIRKDPDRKRYGQ' A
#
# COMPACT_ATOMS: atom_id res chain seq x y z
N MET A 1 9.65 11.28 -10.18
CA MET A 1 8.59 10.60 -9.40
C MET A 1 7.34 11.43 -9.50
N THR A 2 6.18 10.80 -9.65
CA THR A 2 4.88 11.48 -9.58
C THR A 2 4.34 11.29 -8.17
N ALA A 3 4.04 12.39 -7.46
CA ALA A 3 3.42 12.32 -6.15
C ALA A 3 1.91 12.08 -6.30
N MET A 4 1.38 11.10 -5.58
CA MET A 4 -0.05 10.81 -5.54
C MET A 4 -0.53 11.05 -4.11
N ASN A 5 -1.38 12.07 -3.94
CA ASN A 5 -2.00 12.40 -2.66
C ASN A 5 -3.25 11.53 -2.51
N ILE A 6 -3.35 10.77 -1.42
CA ILE A 6 -4.49 9.91 -1.13
C ILE A 6 -4.97 10.24 0.28
N SER A 7 -6.27 10.50 0.42
CA SER A 7 -6.92 10.59 1.72
C SER A 7 -7.48 9.23 2.08
N LEU A 8 -7.08 8.72 3.24
CA LEU A 8 -7.56 7.46 3.81
C LEU A 8 -8.22 7.75 5.16
N PRO A 9 -9.25 6.99 5.57
CA PRO A 9 -9.73 7.00 6.95
C PRO A 9 -8.62 6.56 7.91
N ASP A 10 -8.68 7.03 9.16
CA ASP A 10 -7.63 6.80 10.17
C ASP A 10 -7.34 5.32 10.38
N SER A 11 -8.36 4.47 10.35
CA SER A 11 -8.21 3.01 10.45
C SER A 11 -7.35 2.40 9.35
N LEU A 12 -7.43 2.91 8.12
CA LEU A 12 -6.59 2.45 7.01
C LEU A 12 -5.19 3.04 7.08
N LYS A 13 -5.05 4.26 7.61
CA LYS A 13 -3.73 4.85 7.87
C LYS A 13 -2.97 4.02 8.90
N ASP A 14 -3.61 3.67 10.01
CA ASP A 14 -2.98 2.89 11.09
C ASP A 14 -2.58 1.50 10.61
N TYR A 15 -3.44 0.83 9.84
CA TYR A 15 -3.08 -0.43 9.19
C TYR A 15 -1.84 -0.30 8.28
N VAL A 16 -1.75 0.77 7.47
CA VAL A 16 -0.57 1.01 6.64
C VAL A 16 0.67 1.28 7.50
N ASP A 17 0.55 2.01 8.60
CA ASP A 17 1.65 2.33 9.52
C ASP A 17 2.23 1.08 10.18
N GLU A 18 1.35 0.19 10.67
CA GLU A 18 1.74 -1.12 11.21
C GLU A 18 2.49 -1.95 10.17
N GLN A 19 1.97 -2.02 8.95
CA GLN A 19 2.61 -2.77 7.86
C GLN A 19 3.95 -2.17 7.44
N VAL A 20 4.13 -0.84 7.56
CA VAL A 20 5.41 -0.18 7.33
C VAL A 20 6.41 -0.54 8.42
N GLY A 21 5.99 -0.51 9.69
CA GLY A 21 6.82 -0.89 10.84
C GLY A 21 7.23 -2.36 10.86
N GLU A 22 6.31 -3.27 10.52
CA GLU A 22 6.55 -4.72 10.52
C GLU A 22 7.17 -5.24 9.22
N GLY A 23 6.82 -4.65 8.08
CA GLY A 23 7.16 -5.15 6.74
C GLY A 23 8.51 -4.68 6.20
N GLY A 24 9.25 -3.86 6.96
CA GLY A 24 10.55 -3.31 6.55
C GLY A 24 10.46 -2.25 5.46
N TYR A 25 9.30 -1.62 5.28
CA TYR A 25 9.13 -0.53 4.33
C TYR A 25 9.63 0.79 4.90
N GLY A 26 10.27 1.62 4.08
CA GLY A 26 10.80 2.91 4.53
C GLY A 26 9.73 3.99 4.68
N THR A 27 8.60 3.86 3.97
CA THR A 27 7.49 4.82 3.98
C THR A 27 6.16 4.15 3.64
N SER A 28 5.05 4.77 4.04
CA SER A 28 3.69 4.37 3.63
C SER A 28 3.50 4.37 2.11
N GLY A 29 4.15 5.27 1.37
CA GLY A 29 4.13 5.28 -0.10
C GLY A 29 4.80 4.05 -0.72
N GLU A 30 5.84 3.51 -0.08
CA GLU A 30 6.52 2.29 -0.53
C GLU A 30 5.64 1.05 -0.35
N TYR A 31 5.00 0.94 0.81
CA TYR A 31 4.00 -0.10 1.08
C TYR A 31 2.85 -0.06 0.06
N VAL A 32 2.27 1.12 -0.16
CA VAL A 32 1.15 1.29 -1.11
C VAL A 32 1.58 0.98 -2.54
N ARG A 33 2.81 1.33 -2.95
CA ARG A 33 3.34 1.00 -4.28
C ARG A 33 3.45 -0.52 -4.49
N GLU A 34 3.91 -1.24 -3.48
CA GLU A 34 3.99 -2.70 -3.53
C GLU A 34 2.59 -3.34 -3.53
N LEU A 35 1.64 -2.78 -2.76
CA LEU A 35 0.24 -3.21 -2.79
C LEU A 35 -0.35 -3.08 -4.20
N ILE A 36 -0.15 -1.94 -4.86
CA ILE A 36 -0.63 -1.68 -6.23
C ILE A 36 0.05 -2.61 -7.25
N ARG A 37 1.34 -2.94 -7.06
CA ARG A 37 2.06 -3.91 -7.91
C ARG A 37 1.53 -5.34 -7.76
N LYS A 38 1.03 -5.71 -6.59
CA LYS A 38 0.42 -7.03 -6.31
C LYS A 38 -1.04 -7.12 -6.77
N ASP A 39 -1.74 -6.00 -6.93
CA ASP A 39 -3.13 -5.96 -7.42
C ASP A 39 -3.36 -6.63 -8.80
N PRO A 40 -2.52 -6.40 -9.85
CA PRO A 40 -2.71 -7.05 -11.15
C PRO A 40 -2.54 -8.57 -11.12
N ASP A 41 -1.73 -9.09 -10.19
CA ASP A 41 -1.61 -10.54 -9.96
C ASP A 41 -2.92 -11.08 -9.35
N ARG A 42 -3.44 -10.39 -8.33
CA ARG A 42 -4.70 -10.73 -7.66
C ARG A 42 -5.92 -10.67 -8.59
N LYS A 43 -5.94 -9.74 -9.56
CA LYS A 43 -7.00 -9.66 -10.58
C LYS A 43 -6.85 -10.67 -11.72
N ARG A 44 -5.65 -11.20 -11.96
CA ARG A 44 -5.41 -12.24 -12.96
C ARG A 44 -5.91 -13.62 -12.53
N TYR A 45 -5.94 -13.91 -11.23
CA TYR A 45 -6.50 -15.15 -10.69
C TYR A 45 -8.04 -15.14 -10.49
N GLY A 46 -8.71 -14.07 -10.93
CA GLY A 46 -10.17 -13.92 -10.83
C GLY A 46 -10.92 -14.03 -12.16
N GLN A 47 -10.29 -14.56 -13.23
CA GLN A 47 -10.94 -14.88 -14.51
C GLN A 47 -10.99 -16.38 -14.74
#